data_AF-A0A976SL39-F1
#
_entry.id   AF-A0A976SL39-F1
#
_cell.length_a   1.000
_cell.length_b   1.000
_cell.length_c   1.000
_cell.angle_alpha   90.00
_cell.angle_beta   90.00
_cell.angle_gamma   90.00
#
_symmetry.space_group_name_H-M   'P 1'
#
loop_
_entity.id
_entity.type
_entity.pdbx_description
1 polymer ?
#
loop_
_entity_poly.entity_id
_entity_poly.type
_entity_poly.pdbx_seq_one_letter_code
_entity_poly.pdbx_strand_id
1 'polypeptide(L)'
;MKFVILAFAAFFAKLAAASSSAAVLDLHALGFKLYGRHKPAGETAGTGCPLGTLPDNVFLHKTVAHNGAHFTWVKPVHALVNELVCGSHAVWKGAAEEFLVDLHFFGNVKGKMFVHLEHVTALGAVAHAFLRFEKSALEGKVLGLAPFVAGVAGLLGAGFLDVNALPAHELLHHLAHHFAAL
;
A
#
# COMPACT_ATOMS: atom_id res chain seq x y z
N MET A 1 -10.02 5.63 -27.57
CA MET A 1 -8.56 5.36 -27.69
C MET A 1 -7.80 5.26 -26.36
N LYS A 2 -8.38 5.65 -25.20
CA LYS A 2 -7.70 5.54 -23.88
C LYS A 2 -7.72 4.12 -23.29
N PHE A 3 -8.79 3.34 -23.52
CA PHE A 3 -8.94 1.98 -22.98
C PHE A 3 -7.99 0.96 -23.61
N VAL A 4 -7.59 1.16 -24.86
CA VAL A 4 -6.67 0.27 -25.57
C VAL A 4 -5.28 0.33 -24.95
N ILE A 5 -4.81 1.51 -24.55
CA ILE A 5 -3.47 1.69 -23.98
C ILE A 5 -3.33 0.99 -22.62
N LEU A 6 -4.38 1.00 -21.79
CA LEU A 6 -4.38 0.32 -20.49
C LEU A 6 -4.35 -1.21 -20.63
N ALA A 7 -5.07 -1.76 -21.60
CA ALA A 7 -5.06 -3.20 -21.87
C ALA A 7 -3.70 -3.67 -22.40
N PHE A 8 -3.04 -2.88 -23.25
CA PHE A 8 -1.69 -3.18 -23.73
C PHE A 8 -0.65 -3.10 -22.59
N ALA A 9 -0.72 -2.09 -21.72
CA ALA A 9 0.17 -1.99 -20.56
C ALA A 9 -0.01 -3.17 -19.59
N ALA A 10 -1.25 -3.59 -19.32
CA ALA A 10 -1.55 -4.77 -18.52
C ALA A 10 -1.04 -6.06 -19.17
N PHE A 11 -1.12 -6.17 -20.50
CA PHE A 11 -0.59 -7.31 -21.25
C PHE A 11 0.94 -7.38 -21.22
N PHE A 12 1.65 -6.26 -21.38
CA PHE A 12 3.12 -6.23 -21.27
C PHE A 12 3.60 -6.45 -19.83
N ALA A 13 2.85 -5.97 -18.83
CA ALA A 13 3.10 -6.33 -17.43
C ALA A 13 2.92 -7.83 -17.20
N LYS A 14 1.89 -8.45 -17.80
CA LYS A 14 1.67 -9.91 -17.79
C LYS A 14 2.77 -10.69 -18.52
N LEU A 15 3.36 -10.13 -19.57
CA LEU A 15 4.46 -10.77 -20.30
C LEU A 15 5.80 -10.71 -19.52
N ALA A 16 6.05 -9.62 -18.80
CA ALA A 16 7.19 -9.50 -17.90
C ALA A 16 7.06 -10.41 -16.66
N ALA A 17 5.83 -10.57 -16.15
CA ALA A 17 5.44 -11.44 -15.04
C ALA A 17 5.78 -12.93 -15.22
N ALA A 18 5.69 -13.42 -16.45
CA ALA A 18 5.75 -14.85 -16.74
C ALA A 18 7.14 -15.48 -16.52
N SER A 19 8.16 -14.68 -16.20
CA SER A 19 9.55 -15.12 -16.03
C SER A 19 10.06 -15.09 -14.59
N SER A 20 9.24 -14.64 -13.63
CA SER A 20 9.65 -14.44 -12.25
C SER A 20 8.98 -15.41 -11.28
N SER A 21 9.77 -16.02 -10.39
CA SER A 21 9.24 -16.81 -9.28
C SER A 21 8.42 -15.92 -8.35
N ALA A 22 7.17 -16.31 -8.12
CA ALA A 22 6.30 -15.72 -7.11
C ALA A 22 7.00 -15.58 -5.75
N ALA A 23 6.98 -14.38 -5.20
CA ALA A 23 7.61 -13.99 -3.94
C ALA A 23 6.56 -13.64 -2.89
N VAL A 24 6.86 -14.04 -1.65
CA VAL A 24 6.11 -13.61 -0.46
C VAL A 24 6.67 -12.26 -0.01
N LEU A 25 5.80 -11.29 0.22
CA LEU A 25 6.16 -10.01 0.82
C LEU A 25 5.80 -10.02 2.31
N ASP A 26 6.80 -9.85 3.18
CA ASP A 26 6.60 -9.76 4.64
C ASP A 26 6.64 -8.30 5.13
N LEU A 27 5.49 -7.81 5.57
CA LEU A 27 5.33 -6.46 6.13
C LEU A 27 6.09 -6.27 7.45
N HIS A 28 6.27 -7.33 8.23
CA HIS A 28 7.03 -7.26 9.48
C HIS A 28 8.52 -6.98 9.20
N ALA A 29 9.08 -7.61 8.16
CA ALA A 29 10.45 -7.38 7.73
C ALA A 29 10.66 -5.97 7.13
N LEU A 30 9.63 -5.40 6.50
CA LEU A 30 9.69 -4.03 5.96
C LEU A 30 9.73 -2.97 7.07
N GLY A 31 8.99 -3.19 8.15
CA GLY A 31 8.89 -2.27 9.29
C GLY A 31 8.35 -0.89 8.90
N PHE A 32 8.63 0.12 9.74
CA PHE A 32 8.25 1.50 9.47
C PHE A 32 9.49 2.32 9.09
N LYS A 33 9.75 2.45 7.79
CA LYS A 33 10.80 3.34 7.27
C LYS A 33 10.20 4.72 6.97
N LEU A 34 10.40 5.65 7.91
CA LEU A 34 9.93 7.03 7.77
C LEU A 34 10.59 7.68 6.56
N TYR A 35 9.77 8.39 5.79
CA TYR A 35 10.26 9.19 4.69
C TYR A 35 11.11 10.35 5.23
N GLY A 36 12.42 10.30 5.03
CA GLY A 36 13.28 11.47 5.22
C GLY A 36 12.80 12.57 4.27
N ARG A 37 12.51 13.76 4.80
CA ARG A 37 12.15 14.91 3.96
C ARG A 37 13.21 15.07 2.88
N HIS A 38 12.80 15.46 1.67
CA HIS A 38 13.73 16.15 0.79
C HIS A 38 14.31 17.29 1.62
N LYS A 39 15.64 17.33 1.68
CA LYS A 39 16.38 18.27 2.50
C LYS A 39 15.87 19.71 2.32
N PRO A 40 15.95 20.57 3.35
CA PRO A 40 15.65 21.99 3.19
C PRO A 40 16.36 22.56 1.97
N ALA A 41 15.71 23.48 1.27
CA ALA A 41 16.31 24.13 0.10
C ALA A 41 17.65 24.76 0.48
N GLY A 42 18.73 24.34 -0.20
CA GLY A 42 20.10 24.81 0.07
C GLY A 42 21.00 23.81 0.81
N GLU A 43 20.47 22.70 1.32
CA GLU A 43 21.31 21.61 1.84
C GLU A 43 21.67 20.60 0.75
N THR A 44 22.90 20.09 0.78
CA THR A 44 23.35 19.01 -0.10
C THR A 44 22.50 17.77 0.10
N ALA A 45 21.83 17.32 -0.96
CA ALA A 45 21.11 16.05 -0.97
C ALA A 45 22.12 14.91 -0.81
N GLY A 46 21.86 14.00 0.13
CA GLY A 46 22.61 12.75 0.20
C GLY A 46 22.45 11.98 -1.11
N THR A 47 23.49 11.29 -1.56
CA THR A 47 23.47 10.50 -2.81
C THR A 47 22.75 9.15 -2.64
N GLY A 48 22.32 8.80 -1.43
CA GLY A 48 21.62 7.56 -1.12
C GLY A 48 20.09 7.70 -1.16
N CYS A 49 19.40 6.62 -1.51
CA CYS A 49 17.95 6.53 -1.36
C CYS A 49 17.57 6.78 0.11
N PRO A 50 16.67 7.74 0.42
CA PRO A 50 16.28 8.05 1.80
C PRO A 50 15.56 6.88 2.50
N LEU A 51 15.17 5.84 1.75
CA LEU A 51 14.52 4.63 2.23
C LEU A 51 15.50 3.47 2.49
N GLY A 52 16.80 3.69 2.23
CA GLY A 52 17.84 2.68 2.26
C GLY A 52 17.67 1.63 1.15
N THR A 53 18.29 0.47 1.35
CA THR A 53 18.09 -0.68 0.46
C THR A 53 16.71 -1.29 0.71
N LEU A 54 15.93 -1.43 -0.36
CA LEU A 54 14.65 -2.13 -0.37
C LEU A 54 14.87 -3.59 -0.81
N PRO A 55 14.00 -4.53 -0.40
CA PRO A 55 13.98 -5.86 -0.98
C PRO A 55 13.77 -5.83 -2.51
N ASP A 56 14.31 -6.81 -3.22
CA ASP A 56 14.24 -6.87 -4.70
C ASP A 56 12.81 -6.89 -5.25
N ASN A 57 11.85 -7.38 -4.46
CA ASN A 57 10.43 -7.41 -4.81
C ASN A 57 9.65 -6.15 -4.40
N VAL A 58 10.33 -5.10 -3.93
CA VAL A 58 9.71 -3.83 -3.50
C VAL A 58 10.31 -2.66 -4.25
N PHE A 59 9.49 -1.99 -5.04
CA PHE A 59 9.86 -0.78 -5.78
C PHE A 59 9.82 0.47 -4.89
N LEU A 60 8.86 0.54 -3.97
CA LEU A 60 8.68 1.70 -3.08
C LEU A 60 8.22 1.24 -1.70
N HIS A 61 8.77 1.87 -0.65
CA HIS A 61 8.25 1.75 0.71
C HIS A 61 8.30 3.11 1.41
N LYS A 62 7.16 3.67 1.80
CA LYS A 62 7.09 5.00 2.42
C LYS A 62 6.17 5.00 3.62
N THR A 63 6.68 5.40 4.79
CA THR A 63 5.85 5.59 5.98
C THR A 63 5.73 7.06 6.38
N VAL A 64 4.52 7.47 6.74
CA VAL A 64 4.17 8.74 7.36
C VAL A 64 3.53 8.45 8.73
N ALA A 65 4.06 9.04 9.79
CA ALA A 65 3.48 8.95 11.13
C ALA A 65 2.55 10.15 11.38
N HIS A 66 1.36 9.90 11.92
CA HIS A 66 0.41 10.93 12.31
C HIS A 66 -0.52 10.41 13.41
N ASN A 67 -0.83 11.24 14.41
CA ASN A 67 -1.75 10.92 15.50
C ASN A 67 -1.51 9.56 16.19
N GLY A 68 -0.23 9.17 16.39
CA GLY A 68 0.11 7.89 17.01
C GLY A 68 -0.17 6.65 16.14
N ALA A 69 -0.49 6.85 14.87
CA ALA A 69 -0.64 5.82 13.84
C ALA A 69 0.31 6.08 12.66
N HIS A 70 0.41 5.09 11.78
CA HIS A 70 1.24 5.14 10.57
C HIS A 70 0.38 4.92 9.34
N PHE A 71 0.66 5.68 8.29
CA PHE A 71 0.31 5.36 6.92
C PHE A 71 1.58 4.86 6.22
N THR A 72 1.57 3.62 5.76
CA THR A 72 2.66 3.01 4.98
C THR A 72 2.17 2.67 3.59
N TRP A 73 2.87 3.19 2.58
CA TRP A 73 2.67 2.88 1.18
C TRP A 73 3.78 1.94 0.71
N VAL A 74 3.40 0.80 0.14
CA VAL A 74 4.33 -0.18 -0.44
C VAL A 74 3.92 -0.45 -1.87
N LYS A 75 4.81 -0.18 -2.83
CA LYS A 75 4.66 -0.67 -4.20
C LYS A 75 5.53 -1.90 -4.39
N PRO A 76 4.96 -3.11 -4.55
CA PRO A 76 5.73 -4.26 -5.00
C PRO A 76 6.22 -4.03 -6.43
N VAL A 77 7.30 -4.72 -6.80
CA VAL A 77 7.61 -4.90 -8.21
C VAL A 77 6.49 -5.74 -8.82
N HIS A 78 5.80 -5.19 -9.82
CA HIS A 78 4.64 -5.83 -10.41
C HIS A 78 4.97 -7.25 -10.86
N ALA A 79 4.02 -8.14 -10.60
CA ALA A 79 4.09 -9.56 -10.92
C ALA A 79 5.14 -10.40 -10.18
N LEU A 80 5.89 -9.81 -9.26
CA LEU A 80 6.76 -10.60 -8.36
C LEU A 80 6.02 -11.08 -7.12
N VAL A 81 5.04 -10.32 -6.62
CA VAL A 81 4.41 -10.59 -5.32
C VAL A 81 3.01 -11.16 -5.51
N ASN A 82 2.77 -12.39 -5.06
CA ASN A 82 1.43 -13.01 -5.07
C ASN A 82 0.93 -13.39 -3.68
N GLU A 83 1.73 -13.14 -2.65
CA GLU A 83 1.38 -13.42 -1.26
C GLU A 83 1.92 -12.33 -0.35
N LEU A 84 1.10 -11.90 0.59
CA LEU A 84 1.37 -10.86 1.56
C LEU A 84 1.17 -11.42 2.96
N VAL A 85 2.20 -11.30 3.78
CA VAL A 85 2.19 -11.72 5.19
C VAL A 85 2.68 -10.59 6.10
N CYS A 86 2.44 -10.74 7.40
CA CYS A 86 3.04 -9.93 8.44
C CYS A 86 3.58 -10.87 9.53
N GLY A 87 4.87 -11.19 9.47
CA GLY A 87 5.46 -12.25 10.26
C GLY A 87 4.79 -13.59 9.95
N SER A 88 4.20 -14.24 10.96
CA SER A 88 3.46 -15.50 10.79
C SER A 88 1.99 -15.33 10.38
N HIS A 89 1.52 -14.09 10.16
CA HIS A 89 0.12 -13.82 9.86
C HIS A 89 -0.12 -13.65 8.36
N ALA A 90 -1.06 -14.42 7.81
CA ALA A 90 -1.50 -14.24 6.43
C ALA A 90 -2.34 -12.97 6.30
N VAL A 91 -2.01 -12.12 5.33
CA VAL A 91 -2.74 -10.88 5.04
C VAL A 91 -3.55 -11.03 3.74
N TRP A 92 -2.90 -11.54 2.69
CA TRP A 92 -3.53 -11.78 1.40
C TRP A 92 -2.74 -12.80 0.60
N LYS A 93 -3.44 -13.58 -0.23
CA LYS A 93 -2.85 -14.49 -1.20
C LYS A 93 -3.67 -14.43 -2.48
N GLY A 94 -3.01 -14.12 -3.59
CA GLY A 94 -3.63 -14.12 -4.90
C GLY A 94 -3.96 -15.53 -5.38
N ALA A 95 -4.97 -15.63 -6.24
CA ALA A 95 -5.19 -16.85 -7.00
C ALA A 95 -4.06 -17.06 -8.04
N ALA A 96 -4.12 -18.16 -8.79
CA ALA A 96 -3.17 -18.39 -9.88
C ALA A 96 -3.20 -17.21 -10.87
N GLU A 97 -2.01 -16.76 -11.30
CA GLU A 97 -1.81 -15.60 -12.17
C GLU A 97 -2.19 -14.23 -11.57
N GLU A 98 -2.56 -14.16 -10.29
CA GLU A 98 -2.81 -12.89 -9.61
C GLU A 98 -1.56 -12.39 -8.91
N PHE A 99 -1.37 -11.06 -8.92
CA PHE A 99 -0.24 -10.43 -8.28
C PHE A 99 -0.57 -9.04 -7.74
N LEU A 100 0.12 -8.68 -6.67
CA LEU A 100 0.00 -7.40 -5.98
C LEU A 100 0.62 -6.28 -6.83
N VAL A 101 -0.05 -5.13 -6.84
CA VAL A 101 0.33 -3.91 -7.58
C VAL A 101 0.62 -2.77 -6.62
N ASP A 102 -0.22 -2.63 -5.60
CA ASP A 102 -0.13 -1.54 -4.64
C ASP A 102 -0.67 -1.97 -3.29
N LEU A 103 -0.14 -1.37 -2.21
CA LEU A 103 -0.48 -1.70 -0.85
C LEU A 103 -0.36 -0.48 0.05
N HIS A 104 -1.41 -0.25 0.84
CA HIS A 104 -1.48 0.81 1.85
C HIS A 104 -1.88 0.20 3.19
N PHE A 105 -1.02 0.38 4.19
CA PHE A 105 -1.28 0.00 5.57
C PHE A 105 -1.52 1.24 6.43
N PHE A 106 -2.58 1.21 7.25
CA PHE A 106 -2.93 2.26 8.19
C PHE A 106 -3.07 1.67 9.58
N GLY A 107 -2.34 2.17 10.58
CA GLY A 107 -2.53 1.68 11.94
C GLY A 107 -1.35 1.86 12.86
N ASN A 108 -1.46 1.25 14.03
CA ASN A 108 -0.33 0.94 14.90
C ASN A 108 -0.46 -0.50 15.39
N VAL A 109 0.65 -1.08 15.84
CA VAL A 109 0.73 -2.48 16.28
C VAL A 109 -0.10 -2.79 17.53
N LYS A 110 -0.68 -1.77 18.18
CA LYS A 110 -1.46 -1.90 19.43
C LYS A 110 -2.97 -1.67 19.24
N GLY A 111 -3.40 -1.34 18.03
CA GLY A 111 -4.73 -0.79 17.75
C GLY A 111 -5.41 -1.40 16.52
N LYS A 112 -6.35 -0.65 15.95
CA LYS A 112 -6.97 -1.00 14.67
C LYS A 112 -5.96 -0.81 13.55
N MET A 113 -5.95 -1.76 12.64
CA MET A 113 -5.11 -1.73 11.45
C MET A 113 -5.99 -1.92 10.23
N PHE A 114 -5.70 -1.20 9.16
CA PHE A 114 -6.42 -1.25 7.91
C PHE A 114 -5.44 -1.48 6.77
N VAL A 115 -5.80 -2.36 5.85
CA VAL A 115 -5.02 -2.65 4.66
C VAL A 115 -5.88 -2.40 3.44
N HIS A 116 -5.44 -1.51 2.56
CA HIS A 116 -5.93 -1.43 1.19
C HIS A 116 -4.88 -2.06 0.28
N LEU A 117 -5.28 -3.03 -0.54
CA LEU A 117 -4.42 -3.62 -1.55
C LEU A 117 -5.06 -3.53 -2.93
N GLU A 118 -4.22 -3.40 -3.94
CA GLU A 118 -4.55 -3.47 -5.36
C GLU A 118 -3.82 -4.68 -5.94
N HIS A 119 -4.54 -5.54 -6.66
CA HIS A 119 -3.95 -6.70 -7.34
C HIS A 119 -4.51 -6.79 -8.77
N VAL A 120 -3.70 -7.35 -9.68
CA VAL A 120 -4.18 -7.75 -11.00
C VAL A 120 -4.75 -9.15 -10.88
N THR A 121 -5.99 -9.33 -11.34
CA THR A 121 -6.66 -10.63 -11.45
C THR A 121 -6.13 -11.41 -12.64
N ALA A 122 -6.41 -12.72 -12.73
CA ALA A 122 -6.00 -13.53 -13.88
C ALA A 122 -6.53 -12.99 -15.23
N LEU A 123 -7.66 -12.28 -15.21
CA LEU A 123 -8.29 -11.61 -16.36
C LEU A 123 -7.62 -10.28 -16.74
N GLY A 124 -6.59 -9.83 -16.02
CA GLY A 124 -5.89 -8.58 -16.27
C GLY A 124 -6.59 -7.33 -15.71
N ALA A 125 -7.67 -7.49 -14.94
CA ALA A 125 -8.37 -6.39 -14.28
C ALA A 125 -7.73 -6.06 -12.92
N VAL A 126 -7.69 -4.77 -12.55
CA VAL A 126 -7.27 -4.34 -11.21
C VAL A 126 -8.43 -4.47 -10.24
N ALA A 127 -8.21 -5.19 -9.15
CA ALA A 127 -9.16 -5.38 -8.07
C ALA A 127 -8.61 -4.81 -6.76
N HIS A 128 -9.49 -4.24 -5.95
CA HIS A 128 -9.17 -3.61 -4.68
C HIS A 128 -9.72 -4.47 -3.54
N ALA A 129 -8.92 -4.71 -2.50
CA ALA A 129 -9.42 -5.27 -1.25
C ALA A 129 -9.15 -4.32 -0.09
N PHE A 130 -10.14 -4.19 0.79
CA PHE A 130 -10.12 -3.34 1.97
C PHE A 130 -10.28 -4.23 3.18
N LEU A 131 -9.25 -4.34 4.01
CA LEU A 131 -9.20 -5.23 5.15
C LEU A 131 -9.08 -4.42 6.43
N ARG A 132 -9.68 -4.93 7.51
CA ARG A 132 -9.48 -4.45 8.87
C ARG A 132 -9.00 -5.58 9.75
N PHE A 133 -7.97 -5.29 10.53
CA PHE A 133 -7.42 -6.16 11.56
C PHE A 133 -7.56 -5.48 12.91
N GLU A 134 -7.78 -6.28 13.95
CA GLU A 134 -7.89 -5.83 15.34
C GLU A 134 -7.07 -6.73 16.23
N LYS A 135 -6.14 -6.14 16.99
CA LYS A 135 -5.31 -6.80 18.02
C LYS A 135 -5.01 -8.29 17.75
N SER A 136 -5.87 -9.20 18.21
CA SER A 136 -5.69 -10.66 18.24
C SER A 136 -6.31 -11.42 17.07
N ALA A 137 -7.01 -10.76 16.14
CA ALA A 137 -7.59 -11.42 14.99
C ALA A 137 -6.50 -11.86 14.01
N LEU A 138 -6.40 -13.17 13.80
CA LEU A 138 -5.46 -13.80 12.87
C LEU A 138 -5.84 -13.55 11.40
N GLU A 139 -7.09 -13.19 11.15
CA GLU A 139 -7.65 -12.98 9.81
C GLU A 139 -8.21 -11.56 9.66
N GLY A 140 -7.95 -10.96 8.50
CA GLY A 140 -8.45 -9.64 8.15
C GLY A 140 -9.93 -9.69 7.79
N LYS A 141 -10.75 -8.85 8.43
CA LYS A 141 -12.14 -8.66 8.04
C LYS A 141 -12.20 -7.84 6.74
N VAL A 142 -12.80 -8.40 5.69
CA VAL A 142 -13.09 -7.67 4.45
C VAL A 142 -14.15 -6.59 4.72
N LEU A 143 -13.89 -5.39 4.21
CA LEU A 143 -14.75 -4.22 4.27
C LEU A 143 -15.08 -3.74 2.85
N GLY A 144 -16.15 -2.94 2.73
CA GLY A 144 -16.34 -2.07 1.57
C GLY A 144 -15.53 -0.77 1.70
N LEU A 145 -15.43 -0.01 0.60
CA LEU A 145 -14.69 1.27 0.56
C LEU A 145 -15.16 2.27 1.63
N ALA A 146 -16.47 2.53 1.73
CA ALA A 146 -17.00 3.52 2.67
C ALA A 146 -16.66 3.22 4.15
N PRO A 147 -16.94 2.02 4.71
CA PRO A 147 -16.55 1.72 6.08
C PRO A 147 -15.04 1.65 6.30
N PHE A 148 -14.25 1.34 5.26
CA PHE A 148 -12.79 1.41 5.32
C PHE A 148 -12.31 2.86 5.45
N VAL A 149 -12.77 3.76 4.58
CA VAL A 149 -12.43 5.18 4.59
C VAL A 149 -12.80 5.83 5.92
N ALA A 150 -14.01 5.57 6.44
CA ALA A 150 -14.42 6.07 7.74
C ALA A 150 -13.53 5.54 8.89
N GLY A 151 -13.10 4.28 8.82
CA GLY A 151 -12.19 3.69 9.78
C GLY A 151 -10.80 4.33 9.78
N VAL A 152 -10.24 4.56 8.59
CA VAL A 152 -8.95 5.24 8.40
C VAL A 152 -9.04 6.71 8.83
N ALA A 153 -10.13 7.40 8.49
CA ALA A 153 -10.38 8.77 8.90
C ALA A 153 -10.45 8.90 10.43
N GLY A 154 -11.14 7.98 11.12
CA GLY A 154 -11.17 7.96 12.58
C GLY A 154 -9.83 7.65 13.24
N LEU A 155 -8.95 6.92 12.56
CA LEU A 155 -7.59 6.62 13.03
C LEU A 155 -6.65 7.83 12.90
N LEU A 156 -6.65 8.46 11.74
CA LEU A 156 -5.68 9.51 11.41
C LEU A 156 -6.19 10.92 11.72
N GLY A 157 -7.51 11.15 11.75
CA GLY A 157 -8.09 12.46 11.98
C GLY A 157 -7.95 13.41 10.79
N ALA A 158 -8.69 14.53 10.84
CA ALA A 158 -8.81 15.48 9.72
C ALA A 158 -7.48 16.17 9.35
N GLY A 159 -6.60 16.42 10.33
CA GLY A 159 -5.28 17.03 10.11
C GLY A 159 -4.27 16.14 9.36
N PHE A 160 -4.65 14.91 9.02
CA PHE A 160 -3.79 14.02 8.26
C PHE A 160 -3.52 14.55 6.85
N LEU A 161 -4.54 15.12 6.18
CA LEU A 161 -4.41 15.59 4.79
C LEU A 161 -3.51 16.81 4.65
N ASP A 162 -3.23 17.52 5.75
CA ASP A 162 -2.29 18.65 5.79
C ASP A 162 -0.82 18.19 5.82
N VAL A 163 -0.56 16.88 5.87
CA VAL A 163 0.80 16.35 5.87
C VAL A 163 1.40 16.48 4.47
N ASN A 164 2.27 17.47 4.30
CA ASN A 164 2.99 17.78 3.05
C ASN A 164 3.76 16.61 2.40
N ALA A 165 3.96 15.49 3.12
CA ALA A 165 4.66 14.31 2.62
C ALA A 165 3.70 13.23 2.07
N LEU A 166 2.39 13.46 2.01
CA LEU A 166 1.46 12.46 1.50
C LEU A 166 1.64 12.26 -0.02
N PRO A 167 1.75 11.00 -0.49
CA PRO A 167 1.79 10.71 -1.91
C PRO A 167 0.41 10.94 -2.54
N ALA A 168 0.34 11.53 -3.72
CA ALA A 168 -0.92 11.59 -4.46
C ALA A 168 -1.41 10.17 -4.78
N HIS A 169 -2.47 9.73 -4.12
CA HIS A 169 -3.09 8.41 -4.32
C HIS A 169 -4.62 8.53 -4.23
N GLU A 170 -5.34 7.67 -4.95
CA GLU A 170 -6.81 7.66 -5.03
C GLU A 170 -7.48 7.59 -3.64
N LEU A 171 -6.89 6.85 -2.71
CA LEU A 171 -7.43 6.71 -1.36
C LEU A 171 -7.39 8.02 -0.56
N LEU A 172 -6.41 8.90 -0.83
CA LEU A 172 -6.38 10.23 -0.21
C LEU A 172 -7.52 11.11 -0.74
N HIS A 173 -7.90 10.94 -2.00
CA HIS A 173 -9.05 11.64 -2.57
C HIS A 173 -10.36 11.19 -1.88
N HIS A 174 -10.54 9.89 -1.66
CA HIS A 174 -11.67 9.36 -0.90
C HIS A 174 -11.69 9.87 0.56
N LEU A 175 -10.52 9.96 1.22
CA LEU A 175 -10.41 10.54 2.55
C LEU A 175 -10.76 12.04 2.56
N ALA A 176 -10.30 12.81 1.58
CA ALA A 176 -10.64 14.23 1.44
C ALA A 176 -12.15 14.44 1.29
N HIS A 177 -12.81 13.64 0.46
CA HIS A 177 -14.26 13.68 0.32
C HIS A 177 -14.99 13.31 1.61
N HIS A 178 -14.51 12.31 2.35
CA HIS A 178 -15.10 11.94 3.63
C HIS A 178 -15.00 13.07 4.64
N PHE A 179 -13.84 13.69 4.80
CA PHE A 179 -13.68 14.81 5.74
C PHE A 179 -14.47 16.05 5.34
N ALA A 180 -14.63 16.33 4.05
CA ALA A 180 -15.46 17.45 3.58
C ALA A 180 -16.96 17.25 3.81
N ALA A 181 -17.40 16.01 4.08
CA ALA A 181 -18.78 15.65 4.34
C ALA A 181 -19.14 15.56 5.84
N LEU A 182 -18.16 15.77 6.74
CA LEU A 182 -18.32 15.81 8.20
C LEU A 182 -18.50 17.26 8.69
#